data_AF-A0A0D2QG59-F1
#
_entry.id   AF-A0A0D2QG59-F1
#
_cell.length_a   1.000
_cell.length_b   1.000
_cell.length_c   1.000
_cell.angle_alpha   90.00
_cell.angle_beta   90.00
_cell.angle_gamma   90.00
#
_symmetry.space_group_name_H-M   'P 1'
#
loop_
_entity.id
_entity.type
_entity.pdbx_description
1 polymer ?
#
loop_
_entity_poly.entity_id
_entity_poly.type
_entity_poly.pdbx_seq_one_letter_code
_entity_poly.pdbx_strand_id
1 'polypeptide(L)'
;MGPKRGGKVVALAKKKQPEKDVNPLFEKRPKQFGIGGALPPKKDLHRFVKWPKVVRIQRKKRILKQRLKVPPALNQFTKTLDKNLATSLFKLLLKYRPEDKAAKKERLLKKAQAEAEGKSAESKKPIVVKYGLNHVTYLIEQNKAQLVVIAHDVDPIELVVWLPALCRKMEVPYCIVKGKSRLGSVLFFLSVSFLQIIEFAELVLLICV
;
A
#
# COMPACT_ATOMS: atom_id res chain seq x y z
N MET A 1 -15.08 -20.13 -68.91
CA MET A 1 -14.66 -19.49 -70.18
C MET A 1 -13.63 -18.42 -69.84
N GLY A 2 -12.38 -18.54 -70.30
CA GLY A 2 -11.41 -17.42 -70.24
C GLY A 2 -11.77 -16.32 -71.26
N PRO A 3 -11.09 -15.14 -71.30
CA PRO A 3 -9.63 -15.04 -71.43
C PRO A 3 -8.92 -13.93 -70.61
N LYS A 4 -7.56 -13.96 -70.67
CA LYS A 4 -6.55 -13.07 -70.08
C LYS A 4 -6.47 -11.66 -70.70
N ARG A 5 -5.94 -10.69 -69.92
CA ARG A 5 -4.89 -9.65 -70.18
C ARG A 5 -5.13 -8.53 -69.14
N GLY A 6 -4.23 -8.08 -68.27
CA GLY A 6 -2.79 -7.85 -68.35
C GLY A 6 -2.56 -6.40 -67.91
N GLY A 7 -2.29 -6.16 -66.62
CA GLY A 7 -2.04 -4.82 -66.07
C GLY A 7 -1.04 -4.87 -64.91
N LYS A 8 0.15 -4.29 -65.11
CA LYS A 8 1.23 -4.22 -64.12
C LYS A 8 0.83 -3.29 -62.96
N VAL A 9 0.76 -3.83 -61.74
CA VAL A 9 0.84 -3.04 -60.51
C VAL A 9 2.30 -2.76 -60.20
N VAL A 10 2.66 -1.48 -60.23
CA VAL A 10 4.01 -0.96 -59.96
C VAL A 10 4.30 -1.10 -58.47
N ALA A 11 5.25 -1.98 -58.11
CA ALA A 11 5.72 -2.14 -56.74
C ALA A 11 6.52 -0.90 -56.31
N LEU A 12 6.12 -0.30 -55.18
CA LEU A 12 6.83 0.79 -54.51
C LEU A 12 8.30 0.41 -54.28
N ALA A 13 9.19 1.20 -54.89
CA ALA A 13 10.63 1.02 -54.84
C ALA A 13 11.14 1.08 -53.39
N LYS A 14 11.79 0.00 -52.96
CA LYS A 14 12.51 -0.11 -51.69
C LYS A 14 13.67 0.90 -51.72
N LYS A 15 13.57 1.97 -50.93
CA LYS A 15 14.61 3.01 -50.81
C LYS A 15 15.92 2.34 -50.35
N LYS A 16 16.89 2.23 -51.26
CA LYS A 16 18.21 1.61 -51.02
C LYS A 16 18.94 2.47 -50.00
N GLN A 17 19.24 1.93 -48.83
CA GLN A 17 20.05 2.63 -47.83
C GLN A 17 21.47 2.85 -48.41
N PRO A 18 22.07 4.04 -48.22
CA PRO A 18 23.40 4.33 -48.74
C PRO A 18 24.44 3.40 -48.12
N GLU A 19 25.29 2.80 -48.96
CA GLU A 19 26.46 2.04 -48.53
C GLU A 19 27.41 2.98 -47.79
N LYS A 20 27.75 2.61 -46.56
CA LYS A 20 28.71 3.35 -45.74
C LYS A 20 30.10 2.82 -46.06
N ASP A 21 31.05 3.70 -46.37
CA ASP A 21 32.46 3.34 -46.51
C ASP A 21 32.95 2.67 -45.21
N VAL A 22 33.25 1.37 -45.28
CA VAL A 22 33.69 0.58 -44.12
C VAL A 22 35.22 0.59 -44.09
N ASN A 23 35.80 1.09 -43.00
CA ASN A 23 37.25 1.13 -42.84
C ASN A 23 37.81 -0.33 -42.72
N PRO A 24 38.71 -0.76 -43.62
CA PRO A 24 39.21 -2.14 -43.69
C PRO A 24 40.02 -2.59 -42.46
N LEU A 25 40.37 -1.68 -41.55
CA LEU A 25 41.05 -2.00 -40.29
C LEU A 25 40.12 -2.61 -39.23
N PHE A 26 38.79 -2.51 -39.37
CA PHE A 26 37.83 -3.02 -38.38
C PHE A 26 37.14 -4.29 -38.87
N GLU A 27 37.70 -5.44 -38.51
CA GLU A 27 37.09 -6.75 -38.78
C GLU A 27 36.07 -7.16 -37.71
N LYS A 28 34.97 -7.80 -38.14
CA LYS A 28 33.97 -8.39 -37.22
C LYS A 28 34.52 -9.65 -36.56
N ARG A 29 34.65 -9.67 -35.23
CA ARG A 29 35.11 -10.83 -34.45
C ARG A 29 33.97 -11.44 -33.62
N PRO A 30 33.11 -12.29 -34.20
CA PRO A 30 32.04 -12.95 -33.45
C PRO A 30 32.63 -13.98 -32.48
N LYS A 31 32.15 -13.98 -31.23
CA LYS A 31 32.50 -15.02 -30.24
C LYS A 31 31.40 -16.06 -30.20
N GLN A 32 31.77 -17.34 -30.32
CA GLN A 32 30.85 -18.45 -30.16
C GLN A 32 30.70 -18.78 -28.67
N PHE A 33 29.57 -18.40 -28.08
CA PHE A 33 29.25 -18.73 -26.69
C PHE A 33 28.57 -20.09 -26.63
N GLY A 34 29.16 -21.01 -25.84
CA GLY A 34 28.68 -22.38 -25.70
C GLY A 34 29.53 -23.14 -24.69
N ILE A 35 29.12 -24.35 -24.34
CA ILE A 35 29.93 -25.24 -23.49
C ILE A 35 31.19 -25.61 -24.30
N GLY A 36 32.38 -25.34 -23.76
CA GLY A 36 33.66 -25.54 -24.46
C GLY A 36 34.01 -24.49 -25.52
N GLY A 37 33.21 -23.42 -25.65
CA GLY A 37 33.47 -22.30 -26.57
C GLY A 37 34.18 -21.12 -25.90
N ALA A 38 33.95 -19.91 -26.42
CA ALA A 38 34.52 -18.69 -25.86
C ALA A 38 33.97 -18.39 -24.45
N LEU A 39 34.77 -17.67 -23.63
CA LEU A 39 34.38 -17.25 -22.29
C LEU A 39 32.99 -16.59 -22.30
N PRO A 40 32.06 -17.03 -21.44
CA PRO A 40 30.72 -16.50 -21.43
C PRO A 40 30.73 -15.02 -21.04
N PRO A 41 29.80 -14.21 -21.58
CA PRO A 41 29.65 -12.83 -21.14
C PRO A 41 29.18 -12.80 -19.68
N LYS A 42 29.42 -11.68 -18.99
CA LYS A 42 28.86 -11.46 -17.66
C LYS A 42 27.33 -11.52 -17.75
N LYS A 43 26.73 -12.47 -17.03
CA LYS A 43 25.27 -12.64 -16.92
C LYS A 43 24.79 -12.15 -15.56
N ASP A 44 23.50 -11.81 -15.45
CA ASP A 44 22.91 -11.52 -14.15
C ASP A 44 22.88 -12.80 -13.29
N LEU A 45 23.58 -12.76 -12.15
CA LEU A 45 23.69 -13.85 -11.20
C LEU A 45 22.72 -13.71 -10.02
N HIS A 46 21.83 -12.71 -9.99
CA HIS A 46 20.96 -12.37 -8.86
C HIS A 46 20.21 -13.59 -8.25
N ARG A 47 19.80 -14.55 -9.08
CA ARG A 47 19.14 -15.80 -8.65
C ARG A 47 20.10 -16.79 -7.97
N PHE A 48 21.34 -16.87 -8.43
CA PHE A 48 22.35 -17.84 -7.99
C PHE A 48 23.28 -17.28 -6.90
N VAL A 49 23.25 -15.97 -6.66
CA VAL A 49 24.00 -15.33 -5.58
C VAL A 49 23.60 -15.92 -4.23
N LYS A 50 24.59 -16.22 -3.39
CA LYS A 50 24.39 -16.58 -1.99
C LYS A 50 24.07 -15.32 -1.18
N TRP A 51 22.78 -15.04 -1.03
CA TRP A 51 22.29 -13.88 -0.29
C TRP A 51 22.62 -13.91 1.22
N PRO A 52 22.76 -12.75 1.87
CA PRO A 52 22.87 -12.66 3.33
C PRO A 52 21.76 -13.43 4.06
N LYS A 53 22.06 -13.94 5.26
CA LYS A 53 21.15 -14.81 6.03
C LYS A 53 19.75 -14.19 6.22
N VAL A 54 19.68 -12.88 6.51
CA VAL A 54 18.41 -12.16 6.73
C VAL A 54 17.50 -12.15 5.49
N VAL A 55 18.06 -11.89 4.32
CA VAL A 55 17.32 -11.88 3.04
C VAL A 55 16.83 -13.29 2.72
N ARG A 56 17.67 -14.31 2.94
CA ARG A 56 17.27 -15.71 2.75
C ARG A 56 16.12 -16.11 3.67
N ILE A 57 16.18 -15.74 4.96
CA ILE A 57 15.12 -16.04 5.93
C ILE A 57 13.81 -15.33 5.55
N GLN A 58 13.85 -14.05 5.19
CA GLN A 58 12.67 -13.29 4.77
C GLN A 58 12.00 -13.91 3.53
N ARG A 59 12.79 -14.26 2.51
CA ARG A 59 12.30 -14.94 1.28
C ARG A 59 11.71 -16.31 1.60
N LYS A 60 12.39 -17.14 2.41
CA LYS A 60 11.90 -18.45 2.84
C LYS A 60 10.62 -18.35 3.67
N LYS A 61 10.51 -17.37 4.58
CA LYS A 61 9.30 -17.11 5.38
C LYS A 61 8.10 -16.84 4.48
N ARG A 62 8.27 -16.05 3.42
CA ARG A 62 7.20 -15.80 2.43
C ARG A 62 6.78 -17.08 1.69
N ILE A 63 7.73 -17.90 1.26
CA ILE A 63 7.43 -19.16 0.57
C ILE A 63 6.68 -20.12 1.50
N LEU A 64 7.11 -20.25 2.76
CA LEU A 64 6.44 -21.09 3.75
C LEU A 64 4.98 -20.67 3.94
N LYS A 65 4.70 -19.37 4.09
CA LYS A 65 3.32 -18.85 4.20
C LYS A 65 2.43 -19.16 2.99
N GLN A 66 3.01 -19.28 1.79
CA GLN A 66 2.27 -19.61 0.57
C GLN A 66 2.04 -21.12 0.39
N ARG A 67 2.97 -21.94 0.88
CA ARG A 67 2.93 -23.40 0.70
C ARG A 67 2.15 -24.11 1.78
N LEU A 68 2.16 -23.58 3.01
CA LEU A 68 1.41 -24.13 4.12
C LEU A 68 -0.08 -23.78 4.00
N LYS A 69 -0.94 -24.68 4.47
CA LYS A 69 -2.36 -24.40 4.64
C LYS A 69 -2.54 -23.43 5.79
N VAL A 70 -3.00 -22.22 5.50
CA VAL A 70 -3.20 -21.16 6.50
C VAL A 70 -4.61 -21.27 7.10
N PRO A 71 -4.75 -21.32 8.44
CA PRO A 71 -6.06 -21.34 9.10
C PRO A 71 -6.93 -20.12 8.73
N PRO A 72 -8.26 -20.24 8.74
CA PRO A 72 -9.17 -19.15 8.33
C PRO A 72 -8.99 -17.87 9.17
N ALA A 73 -8.70 -18.01 10.47
CA ALA A 73 -8.45 -16.89 11.38
C ALA A 73 -7.21 -16.04 10.99
N LEU A 74 -6.24 -16.63 10.29
CA LEU A 74 -5.09 -15.91 9.75
C LEU A 74 -5.31 -15.49 8.30
N ASN A 75 -6.03 -16.32 7.53
CA ASN A 75 -6.28 -16.06 6.12
C ASN A 75 -7.19 -14.84 5.90
N GLN A 76 -7.99 -14.43 6.89
CA GLN A 76 -8.77 -13.19 6.79
C GLN A 76 -7.91 -11.95 6.50
N PHE A 77 -6.65 -11.91 6.97
CA PHE A 77 -5.75 -10.78 6.72
C PHE A 77 -5.17 -10.74 5.29
N THR A 78 -5.30 -11.82 4.52
CA THR A 78 -4.91 -11.79 3.10
C THR A 78 -5.96 -11.09 2.25
N LYS A 79 -7.22 -11.11 2.70
CA LYS A 79 -8.37 -10.47 2.06
C LYS A 79 -8.47 -9.02 2.51
N THR A 80 -7.90 -8.12 1.71
CA THR A 80 -7.87 -6.69 2.00
C THR A 80 -8.82 -5.91 1.11
N LEU A 81 -9.17 -4.70 1.52
CA LEU A 81 -9.87 -3.72 0.70
C LEU A 81 -9.14 -3.50 -0.64
N ASP A 82 -9.91 -3.23 -1.70
CA ASP A 82 -9.39 -2.88 -3.02
C ASP A 82 -8.75 -1.48 -3.01
N LYS A 83 -8.01 -1.18 -4.09
CA LYS A 83 -7.24 0.07 -4.17
C LYS A 83 -8.13 1.31 -4.25
N ASN A 84 -9.32 1.21 -4.83
CA ASN A 84 -10.19 2.36 -5.05
C ASN A 84 -10.86 2.76 -3.73
N LEU A 85 -11.49 1.79 -3.05
CA LEU A 85 -12.06 2.03 -1.72
C LEU A 85 -11.00 2.46 -0.71
N ALA A 86 -9.79 1.88 -0.77
CA ALA A 86 -8.71 2.30 0.12
C ALA A 86 -8.34 3.76 -0.09
N THR A 87 -8.31 4.24 -1.33
CA THR A 87 -7.98 5.64 -1.62
C THR A 87 -9.02 6.61 -1.05
N SER A 88 -10.30 6.29 -1.19
CA SER A 88 -11.40 7.08 -0.60
C SER A 88 -11.34 7.09 0.92
N LEU A 89 -11.10 5.93 1.53
CA LEU A 89 -10.93 5.79 2.98
C LEU A 89 -9.77 6.64 3.49
N PHE A 90 -8.61 6.60 2.84
CA PHE A 90 -7.45 7.40 3.25
C PHE A 90 -7.66 8.91 3.08
N LYS A 91 -8.40 9.36 2.04
CA LYS A 91 -8.79 10.77 1.91
C LYS A 91 -9.63 11.23 3.10
N LEU A 92 -10.57 10.40 3.53
CA LEU A 92 -11.39 10.68 4.71
C LEU A 92 -10.56 10.75 5.98
N LEU A 93 -9.67 9.78 6.19
CA LEU A 93 -8.79 9.73 7.37
C LEU A 93 -7.87 10.94 7.48
N LEU A 94 -7.41 11.50 6.36
CA LEU A 94 -6.57 12.70 6.34
C LEU A 94 -7.31 13.95 6.84
N LYS A 95 -8.64 14.01 6.70
CA LYS A 95 -9.46 15.12 7.21
C LYS A 95 -9.55 15.11 8.74
N TYR A 96 -9.65 13.92 9.34
CA TYR A 96 -9.82 13.74 10.79
C TYR A 96 -8.49 13.48 11.53
N ARG A 97 -7.38 13.95 10.96
CA ARG A 97 -6.03 13.74 11.48
C ARG A 97 -5.88 14.32 12.89
N PRO A 98 -5.21 13.64 13.84
CA PRO A 98 -4.87 14.26 15.11
C PRO A 98 -3.88 15.42 14.91
N GLU A 99 -3.89 16.37 15.86
CA GLU A 99 -3.01 17.53 15.83
C GLU A 99 -1.52 17.14 15.95
N ASP A 100 -0.69 17.89 15.23
CA ASP A 100 0.76 17.84 15.41
C ASP A 100 1.20 18.39 16.76
N LYS A 101 2.40 17.99 17.21
CA LYS A 101 3.00 18.53 18.44
C LYS A 101 3.15 20.06 18.39
N ALA A 102 3.46 20.64 17.22
CA ALA A 102 3.56 22.08 17.03
C ALA A 102 2.18 22.75 17.12
N ALA A 103 1.19 22.26 16.36
CA ALA A 103 -0.18 22.75 16.39
C ALA A 103 -0.80 22.67 17.80
N LYS A 104 -0.51 21.59 18.54
CA LYS A 104 -0.94 21.44 19.94
C LYS A 104 -0.35 22.50 20.85
N LYS A 105 0.94 22.85 20.68
CA LYS A 105 1.60 23.92 21.45
C LYS A 105 0.95 25.27 21.16
N GLU A 106 0.75 25.60 19.89
CA GLU A 106 0.09 26.85 19.48
C GLU A 106 -1.33 26.95 20.04
N ARG A 107 -2.09 25.86 20.01
CA ARG A 107 -3.43 25.79 20.59
C ARG A 107 -3.41 26.05 22.10
N LEU A 108 -2.45 25.46 22.82
CA LEU A 108 -2.29 25.67 24.26
C LEU A 108 -1.90 27.11 24.59
N LEU A 109 -0.98 27.71 23.80
CA LEU A 109 -0.61 29.12 23.96
C LEU A 109 -1.79 30.06 23.73
N LYS A 110 -2.56 29.83 22.65
CA LYS A 110 -3.77 30.61 22.35
C LYS A 110 -4.84 30.47 23.44
N LYS A 111 -5.01 29.28 24.00
CA LYS A 111 -5.93 29.08 25.14
C LYS A 111 -5.47 29.81 26.39
N ALA A 112 -4.18 29.69 26.74
CA ALA A 112 -3.63 30.38 27.90
C ALA A 112 -3.75 31.91 27.76
N GLN A 113 -3.57 32.46 26.56
CA GLN A 113 -3.80 33.88 26.26
C GLN A 113 -5.28 34.27 26.40
N ALA A 114 -6.20 33.47 25.86
CA ALA A 114 -7.63 33.74 25.96
C ALA A 114 -8.17 33.65 27.40
N GLU A 115 -7.62 32.72 28.20
CA GLU A 115 -7.92 32.58 29.62
C GLU A 115 -7.35 33.76 30.43
N ALA A 116 -6.15 34.24 30.11
CA ALA A 116 -5.57 35.44 30.72
C ALA A 116 -6.36 36.72 30.38
N GLU A 117 -6.97 36.78 29.19
CA GLU A 117 -7.90 37.85 28.78
C GLU A 117 -9.31 37.71 29.38
N GLY A 118 -9.57 36.68 30.20
CA GLY A 118 -10.83 36.51 30.93
C GLY A 118 -12.02 36.01 30.08
N LYS A 119 -11.79 35.56 28.84
CA LYS A 119 -12.85 34.97 28.00
C LYS A 119 -12.96 33.47 28.28
N SER A 120 -14.13 33.00 28.73
CA SER A 120 -14.41 31.57 28.93
C SER A 120 -14.40 30.82 27.59
N ALA A 121 -13.29 30.16 27.28
CA ALA A 121 -13.11 29.45 26.02
C ALA A 121 -13.85 28.10 26.00
N GLU A 122 -15.14 28.10 25.64
CA GLU A 122 -15.88 26.88 25.28
C GLU A 122 -15.33 26.28 23.97
N SER A 123 -14.22 25.56 24.10
CA SER A 123 -13.60 24.86 22.97
C SER A 123 -14.31 23.51 22.73
N LYS A 124 -15.09 23.44 21.64
CA LYS A 124 -15.60 22.17 21.12
C LYS A 124 -14.44 21.21 20.89
N LYS A 125 -14.54 19.99 21.44
CA LYS A 125 -13.47 18.98 21.32
C LYS A 125 -13.32 18.58 19.85
N PRO A 126 -12.10 18.63 19.28
CA PRO A 126 -11.91 18.26 17.89
C PRO A 126 -12.21 16.77 17.67
N ILE A 127 -12.98 16.48 16.62
CA ILE A 127 -13.27 15.12 16.18
C ILE A 127 -12.00 14.60 15.51
N VAL A 128 -11.33 13.67 16.17
CA VAL A 128 -10.07 13.10 15.71
C VAL A 128 -10.21 11.59 15.57
N VAL A 129 -9.50 11.04 14.59
CA VAL A 129 -9.29 9.61 14.47
C VAL A 129 -8.61 9.10 15.74
N LYS A 130 -9.16 8.01 16.28
CA LYS A 130 -8.61 7.36 17.46
C LYS A 130 -7.64 6.27 17.05
N TYR A 131 -6.65 6.07 17.90
CA TYR A 131 -5.54 5.18 17.62
C TYR A 131 -5.07 4.47 18.87
N GLY A 132 -4.34 3.36 18.65
CA GLY A 132 -3.82 2.50 19.71
C GLY A 132 -4.75 1.32 20.02
N LEU A 133 -4.17 0.14 20.24
CA LEU A 133 -4.92 -1.10 20.45
C LEU A 133 -5.88 -0.97 21.64
N ASN A 134 -5.37 -0.59 22.81
CA ASN A 134 -6.16 -0.53 24.06
C ASN A 134 -7.33 0.46 23.97
N HIS A 135 -7.11 1.58 23.28
CA HIS A 135 -8.15 2.60 23.14
C HIS A 135 -9.22 2.15 22.14
N VAL A 136 -8.81 1.51 21.03
CA VAL A 136 -9.74 1.00 20.03
C VAL A 136 -10.62 -0.11 20.60
N THR A 137 -10.06 -1.00 21.40
CA THR A 137 -10.79 -2.14 21.97
C THR A 137 -11.83 -1.67 22.98
N TYR A 138 -11.46 -0.73 23.85
CA TYR A 138 -12.39 -0.10 24.78
C TYR A 138 -13.57 0.55 24.06
N LEU A 139 -13.34 1.22 22.94
CA LEU A 139 -14.41 1.86 22.17
C LEU A 139 -15.31 0.87 21.42
N ILE A 140 -14.75 -0.26 20.97
CA ILE A 140 -15.52 -1.36 20.36
C ILE A 140 -16.42 -1.99 21.43
N GLU A 141 -15.89 -2.23 22.63
CA GLU A 141 -16.68 -2.78 23.74
C GLU A 141 -17.82 -1.85 24.18
N GLN A 142 -17.59 -0.54 24.08
CA GLN A 142 -18.61 0.49 24.37
C GLN A 142 -19.57 0.77 23.22
N ASN A 143 -19.46 0.08 22.07
CA ASN A 143 -20.25 0.36 20.86
C ASN A 143 -20.21 1.83 20.40
N LYS A 144 -19.13 2.56 20.71
CA LYS A 144 -18.89 3.94 20.23
C LYS A 144 -18.13 3.98 18.91
N ALA A 145 -17.70 2.82 18.43
CA ALA A 145 -16.98 2.66 17.18
C ALA A 145 -17.95 2.60 16.00
N GLN A 146 -17.81 3.52 15.05
CA GLN A 146 -18.58 3.45 13.80
C GLN A 146 -17.86 2.61 12.74
N LEU A 147 -16.53 2.71 12.64
CA LEU A 147 -15.73 1.93 11.69
C LEU A 147 -14.35 1.62 12.27
N VAL A 148 -13.95 0.35 12.17
CA VAL A 148 -12.63 -0.12 12.61
C VAL A 148 -11.76 -0.47 11.40
N VAL A 149 -10.58 0.14 11.30
CA VAL A 149 -9.62 -0.10 10.22
C VAL A 149 -8.42 -0.87 10.78
N ILE A 150 -8.20 -2.05 10.22
CA ILE A 150 -7.20 -3.03 10.68
C ILE A 150 -6.07 -3.14 9.67
N ALA A 151 -4.82 -3.07 10.12
CA ALA A 151 -3.67 -3.34 9.27
C ALA A 151 -3.51 -4.85 9.02
N HIS A 152 -3.18 -5.25 7.79
CA HIS A 152 -2.93 -6.66 7.46
C HIS A 152 -1.53 -7.20 7.86
N ASP A 153 -0.56 -6.32 8.06
CA ASP A 153 0.88 -6.61 8.13
C ASP A 153 1.49 -6.29 9.50
N VAL A 154 0.77 -6.63 10.56
CA VAL A 154 1.23 -6.48 11.94
C VAL A 154 2.13 -7.67 12.31
N ASP A 155 3.27 -7.36 12.92
CA ASP A 155 4.19 -8.34 13.51
C ASP A 155 4.38 -7.89 14.96
N PRO A 156 3.96 -8.65 16.00
CA PRO A 156 3.25 -9.96 16.00
C PRO A 156 1.77 -9.90 15.58
N ILE A 157 1.25 -10.97 14.94
CA ILE A 157 -0.12 -11.01 14.39
C ILE A 157 -1.18 -11.23 15.47
N GLU A 158 -0.79 -11.85 16.57
CA GLU A 158 -1.58 -12.22 17.75
C GLU A 158 -2.32 -11.01 18.35
N LEU A 159 -1.72 -9.82 18.22
CA LEU A 159 -2.34 -8.56 18.64
C LEU A 159 -3.64 -8.24 17.90
N VAL A 160 -3.82 -8.80 16.70
CA VAL A 160 -4.92 -8.44 15.79
C VAL A 160 -5.88 -9.61 15.52
N VAL A 161 -5.46 -10.86 15.71
CA VAL A 161 -6.23 -12.04 15.25
C VAL A 161 -7.67 -12.04 15.78
N TRP A 162 -7.88 -11.59 17.00
CA TRP A 162 -9.17 -11.58 17.69
C TRP A 162 -10.04 -10.35 17.37
N LEU A 163 -9.48 -9.29 16.80
CA LEU A 163 -10.22 -8.05 16.56
C LEU A 163 -11.37 -8.20 15.56
N PRO A 164 -11.21 -8.87 14.40
CA PRO A 164 -12.33 -9.13 13.50
C PRO A 164 -13.46 -9.93 14.16
N ALA A 165 -13.12 -10.87 15.06
CA ALA A 165 -14.11 -11.63 15.81
C ALA A 165 -14.85 -10.75 16.82
N LEU A 166 -14.13 -9.86 17.52
CA LEU A 166 -14.72 -8.90 18.44
C LEU A 166 -15.64 -7.91 17.72
N CYS A 167 -15.20 -7.36 16.58
CA CYS A 167 -16.01 -6.42 15.79
C CYS A 167 -17.31 -7.09 15.30
N ARG A 168 -17.26 -8.37 14.90
CA ARG A 168 -18.46 -9.14 14.53
C ARG A 168 -19.40 -9.38 15.70
N LYS A 169 -18.87 -9.67 16.89
CA LYS A 169 -19.68 -9.91 18.10
C LYS A 169 -20.41 -8.65 18.56
N MET A 170 -19.78 -7.49 18.41
CA MET A 170 -20.32 -6.19 18.80
C MET A 170 -21.03 -5.45 17.65
N GLU A 171 -21.21 -6.11 16.49
CA GLU A 171 -21.89 -5.56 15.30
C GLU A 171 -21.25 -4.28 14.71
N VAL A 172 -19.95 -4.08 14.95
CA VAL A 172 -19.19 -2.95 14.42
C VAL A 172 -18.58 -3.31 13.06
N PRO A 173 -18.76 -2.48 12.01
CA PRO A 173 -18.18 -2.76 10.71
C PRO A 173 -16.66 -2.54 10.74
N TYR A 174 -15.93 -3.46 10.12
CA TYR A 174 -14.46 -3.43 10.08
C TYR A 174 -13.95 -3.59 8.64
N CYS A 175 -12.78 -3.02 8.38
CA CYS A 175 -12.10 -3.10 7.10
C CYS A 175 -10.63 -3.46 7.28
N ILE A 176 -10.11 -4.38 6.48
CA ILE A 176 -8.69 -4.77 6.49
C ILE A 176 -7.97 -4.03 5.37
N VAL A 177 -6.95 -3.24 5.72
CA VAL A 177 -6.21 -2.38 4.82
C VAL A 177 -4.76 -2.84 4.65
N LYS A 178 -4.23 -2.64 3.44
CA LYS A 178 -2.83 -2.92 3.12
C LYS A 178 -1.89 -1.83 3.63
N GLY A 179 -0.96 -2.22 4.49
CA GLY A 179 0.21 -1.46 4.90
C GLY A 179 -0.01 -0.67 6.20
N LYS A 180 0.55 -1.17 7.30
CA LYS A 180 0.61 -0.47 8.60
C LYS A 180 1.35 0.87 8.52
N SER A 181 2.29 0.99 7.59
CA SER A 181 3.00 2.24 7.32
C SER A 181 2.06 3.33 6.77
N ARG A 182 1.08 2.96 5.92
CA ARG A 182 0.11 3.93 5.38
C ARG A 182 -0.81 4.48 6.47
N LEU A 183 -1.23 3.62 7.40
CA LEU A 183 -1.98 4.03 8.59
C LEU A 183 -1.10 4.88 9.53
N GLY A 184 0.18 4.54 9.67
CA GLY A 184 1.17 5.35 10.39
C GLY A 184 1.31 6.76 9.83
N SER A 185 1.40 6.90 8.50
CA SER A 185 1.50 8.19 7.83
C SER A 185 0.31 9.10 8.12
N VAL A 186 -0.90 8.56 8.35
CA VAL A 186 -2.05 9.37 8.78
C VAL A 186 -1.82 9.93 10.18
N LEU A 187 -1.15 9.24 11.09
CA LEU A 187 -1.04 9.67 12.49
C LEU A 187 0.30 10.30 12.87
N PHE A 188 1.16 10.60 11.89
CA PHE A 188 2.54 11.07 12.12
C PHE A 188 3.43 10.05 12.85
N PHE A 189 3.12 8.76 12.75
CA PHE A 189 3.93 7.67 13.30
C PHE A 189 4.56 6.84 12.18
N LEU A 190 5.68 6.17 12.48
CA LEU A 190 6.36 5.29 11.52
C LEU A 190 5.49 4.10 11.10
N SER A 191 4.71 3.57 12.05
CA SER A 191 3.76 2.48 11.80
C SER A 191 2.68 2.45 12.86
N VAL A 192 1.44 2.19 12.44
CA VAL A 192 0.30 2.04 13.34
C VAL A 192 -0.46 0.78 12.96
N SER A 193 -0.75 -0.05 13.96
CA SER A 193 -1.45 -1.33 13.78
C SER A 193 -2.96 -1.17 13.61
N PHE A 194 -3.54 -0.11 14.20
CA PHE A 194 -4.99 0.10 14.27
C PHE A 194 -5.39 1.55 14.15
N LEU A 195 -6.50 1.76 13.48
CA LEU A 195 -7.10 3.06 13.34
C LEU A 195 -8.62 2.93 13.48
N GLN A 196 -9.22 3.77 14.30
CA GLN A 196 -10.66 3.77 14.48
C GLN A 196 -11.23 5.15 14.24
N ILE A 197 -12.36 5.18 13.53
CA ILE A 197 -13.17 6.36 13.34
C ILE A 197 -14.33 6.29 14.33
N ILE A 198 -14.44 7.33 15.18
CA ILE A 198 -15.52 7.45 16.17
C ILE A 198 -16.76 8.12 15.57
N GLU A 199 -16.59 9.16 14.75
CA GLU A 199 -17.71 10.00 14.35
C GLU A 199 -17.59 10.44 12.88
N PHE A 200 -18.46 9.89 12.03
CA PHE A 200 -19.03 10.61 10.91
C PHE A 200 -20.03 11.62 11.48
N ALA A 201 -19.57 12.81 11.86
CA ALA A 201 -20.49 13.93 11.96
C ALA A 201 -21.03 14.20 10.55
N GLU A 202 -22.32 13.91 10.36
CA GLU A 202 -23.14 14.19 9.17
C GLU A 202 -22.64 13.62 7.83
N LEU A 203 -22.74 12.30 7.65
CA LEU A 203 -22.72 11.74 6.30
C LEU A 203 -23.69 10.56 6.11
N VAL A 204 -24.22 10.00 7.20
CA VAL A 204 -25.31 9.01 7.14
C VAL A 204 -26.63 9.65 6.66
N LEU A 205 -26.84 10.95 6.93
CA LEU A 205 -28.05 11.66 6.49
C LEU A 205 -28.06 11.99 4.98
N LEU A 206 -26.92 11.90 4.28
CA LEU A 206 -26.81 12.21 2.85
C LEU A 206 -26.74 10.97 1.94
N ILE A 207 -26.64 9.77 2.52
CA ILE A 207 -26.60 8.49 1.77
C ILE A 207 -27.91 7.70 1.97
N CYS A 208 -28.75 8.07 2.94
CA CYS A 208 -30.07 7.47 3.21
C CYS A 208 -31.27 8.36 2.84
N VAL A 209 -31.10 9.35 1.96
CA VAL A 209 -32.19 10.07 1.25
C VAL A 209 -31.86 10.00 -0.24
#